data_AF-A0A7X5U5V0-F1
#
_entry.id   AF-A0A7X5U5V0-F1
#
_cell.length_a   1.000
_cell.length_b   1.000
_cell.length_c   1.000
_cell.angle_alpha   90.00
_cell.angle_beta   90.00
_cell.angle_gamma   90.00
#
_symmetry.space_group_name_H-M   'P 1'
#
loop_
_entity.id
_entity.type
_entity.pdbx_description
1 polymer ?
#
loop_
_entity_poly.entity_id
_entity_poly.type
_entity_poly.pdbx_seq_one_letter_code
_entity_poly.pdbx_strand_id
1 'polypeptide(L)'
;MPETTVQLEELETRVAARYSEKMAALWTLPDSEFSTVEFGPDWANHLKPSSEPRPTARTIEISTVDQPLPPPIVPLPPPIMQFPREQWITYPHKRTISLLIADRMIDLWDDLTTEQQAQVGYLVLYGGREHVA
;
A
#
# COMPACT_ATOMS: atom_id res chain seq x y z
N MET A 1 39.28 6.05 -12.29
CA MET A 1 38.36 6.62 -11.28
C MET A 1 37.67 5.44 -10.63
N PRO A 2 37.77 5.22 -9.31
CA PRO A 2 37.03 4.13 -8.70
C PRO A 2 35.55 4.48 -8.76
N GLU A 3 34.77 3.68 -9.48
CA GLU A 3 33.32 3.76 -9.47
C GLU A 3 32.86 3.35 -8.08
N THR A 4 32.45 4.32 -7.27
CA THR A 4 31.74 4.05 -6.02
C THR A 4 30.35 3.53 -6.40
N THR A 5 30.27 2.28 -6.84
CA THR A 5 28.99 1.61 -7.04
C THR A 5 28.38 1.42 -5.66
N VAL A 6 27.57 2.39 -5.24
CA VAL A 6 26.71 2.20 -4.07
C VAL A 6 25.88 0.95 -4.35
N GLN A 7 26.13 -0.11 -3.58
CA GLN A 7 25.40 -1.37 -3.70
C GLN A 7 23.93 -1.07 -3.34
N LEU A 8 23.05 -1.13 -4.33
CA LEU A 8 21.65 -0.72 -4.18
C LEU A 8 20.95 -1.51 -3.06
N GLU A 9 21.23 -2.81 -2.97
CA GLU A 9 20.66 -3.70 -1.95
C GLU A 9 21.11 -3.32 -0.53
N GLU A 10 22.38 -2.94 -0.36
CA GLU A 10 22.91 -2.47 0.91
C GLU A 10 22.26 -1.14 1.31
N LEU A 11 22.11 -0.22 0.35
CA LEU A 11 21.44 1.05 0.56
C LEU A 11 19.95 0.86 0.92
N GLU A 12 19.25 -0.01 0.20
CA GLU A 12 17.85 -0.34 0.49
C GLU A 12 17.69 -0.91 1.89
N THR A 13 18.51 -1.89 2.26
CA THR A 13 18.48 -2.51 3.59
C THR A 13 18.74 -1.48 4.68
N ARG A 14 19.77 -0.66 4.53
CA ARG A 14 20.14 0.37 5.51
C ARG A 14 19.04 1.42 5.68
N VAL A 15 18.56 1.99 4.58
CA VAL A 15 17.54 3.06 4.62
C VAL A 15 16.22 2.52 5.16
N ALA A 16 15.81 1.30 4.78
CA ALA A 16 14.60 0.68 5.29
C ALA A 16 14.67 0.44 6.81
N ALA A 17 15.81 -0.06 7.32
CA ALA A 17 16.01 -0.24 8.76
C ALA A 17 15.88 1.08 9.51
N ARG A 18 16.62 2.11 9.08
CA ARG A 18 16.57 3.45 9.70
C ARG A 18 15.17 4.07 9.68
N TYR A 19 14.47 3.97 8.55
CA TYR A 19 13.09 4.44 8.43
C TYR A 19 12.15 3.68 9.38
N SER A 20 12.30 2.36 9.48
CA SER A 20 11.49 1.53 10.37
C SER A 20 11.67 1.89 11.85
N GLU A 21 12.88 2.25 12.28
CA GLU A 21 13.15 2.72 13.64
C GLU A 21 12.40 4.02 13.94
N LYS A 22 12.42 4.98 12.99
CA LYS A 22 11.67 6.24 13.12
C LYS A 22 10.17 6.02 13.17
N MET A 23 9.64 5.13 12.33
CA MET A 23 8.22 4.78 12.35
C MET A 23 7.82 4.06 13.65
N ALA A 24 8.65 3.13 14.15
CA ALA A 24 8.38 2.43 15.40
C ALA A 24 8.29 3.40 16.60
N ALA A 25 9.12 4.44 16.63
CA ALA A 25 9.05 5.49 17.65
C ALA A 25 7.70 6.24 17.61
N LEU A 26 7.14 6.50 16.42
CA LEU A 26 5.82 7.13 16.28
C LEU A 26 4.68 6.25 16.80
N TRP A 27 4.81 4.91 16.70
CA TRP A 27 3.80 3.97 17.23
C TRP A 27 3.84 3.83 18.76
N THR A 28 4.89 4.32 19.44
CA THR A 28 4.94 4.34 20.91
C THR A 28 4.26 5.57 21.52
N LEU A 29 3.76 6.49 20.69
CA LEU A 29 3.02 7.66 21.14
C LEU A 29 1.63 7.24 21.65
N PRO A 30 1.16 7.80 22.78
CA PRO A 30 -0.19 7.52 23.26
C PRO A 30 -1.23 7.98 22.22
N ASP A 31 -2.36 7.26 22.10
CA ASP A 31 -3.45 7.55 21.14
C ASP A 31 -3.89 9.03 21.10
N SER A 32 -3.67 9.76 22.19
CA SER A 32 -3.89 11.20 22.30
C SER A 32 -3.04 12.07 21.37
N GLU A 33 -1.89 11.61 20.88
CA GLU A 33 -1.06 12.36 19.93
C GLU A 33 -1.52 12.19 18.47
N PHE A 34 -2.17 11.07 18.15
CA PHE A 34 -2.87 10.89 16.88
C PHE A 34 -4.14 11.74 16.79
N SER A 35 -4.72 12.14 17.93
CA SER A 35 -5.83 13.10 18.01
C SER A 35 -5.43 14.52 17.61
N THR A 36 -4.14 14.87 17.68
CA THR A 36 -3.61 16.18 17.27
C THR A 36 -3.11 16.22 15.84
N VAL A 37 -3.00 15.07 15.18
CA VAL A 37 -2.83 15.02 13.73
C VAL A 37 -4.18 15.40 13.12
N GLU A 38 -4.30 16.65 12.67
CA GLU A 38 -5.40 17.06 11.79
C GLU A 38 -5.30 16.27 10.48
N PHE A 39 -5.75 15.02 10.49
CA PHE A 39 -6.39 14.49 9.30
C PHE A 39 -7.60 15.39 9.12
N GLY A 40 -7.52 16.31 8.14
CA GLY A 40 -8.53 17.32 7.92
C GLY A 40 -9.95 16.75 8.03
N PRO A 41 -10.94 17.55 8.46
CA PRO A 41 -12.22 17.11 9.05
C PRO A 41 -13.12 16.18 8.19
N ASP A 42 -12.69 15.80 6.98
CA ASP A 42 -13.47 15.06 5.99
C ASP A 42 -12.98 13.64 5.66
N TRP A 43 -11.84 13.18 6.20
CA TRP A 43 -11.32 11.85 5.84
C TRP A 43 -12.30 10.70 6.19
N ALA A 44 -13.01 10.82 7.32
CA ALA A 44 -14.02 9.85 7.74
C ALA A 44 -15.30 9.88 6.87
N ASN A 45 -15.55 10.98 6.15
CA ASN A 45 -16.69 11.08 5.23
C ASN A 45 -16.42 10.33 3.91
N HIS A 46 -15.16 10.23 3.47
CA HIS A 46 -14.78 9.46 2.29
C HIS A 46 -14.86 7.93 2.47
N LEU A 47 -14.89 7.45 3.71
CA LEU A 47 -15.00 6.02 4.04
C LEU A 47 -16.44 5.56 4.27
N LYS A 48 -17.42 6.48 4.28
CA LYS A 48 -18.82 6.10 4.40
C LYS A 48 -19.24 5.45 3.07
N PRO A 49 -19.77 4.21 3.09
CA PRO A 49 -20.34 3.62 1.88
C PRO A 49 -21.42 4.56 1.34
N SER A 50 -21.34 4.88 0.05
CA SER A 50 -22.31 5.73 -0.64
C SER A 50 -23.73 5.24 -0.34
N SER A 51 -24.60 6.15 0.09
CA SER A 51 -26.02 5.90 0.35
C SER A 51 -26.85 5.74 -0.92
N GLU A 52 -26.21 5.67 -2.10
CA GLU A 52 -26.90 5.38 -3.34
C GLU A 52 -27.44 3.94 -3.33
N PRO A 53 -28.74 3.73 -3.59
CA PRO A 53 -29.31 2.40 -3.67
C PRO A 53 -28.63 1.63 -4.81
N ARG A 54 -27.86 0.61 -4.45
CA ARG A 54 -27.32 -0.39 -5.38
C ARG A 54 -28.48 -0.92 -6.23
N PRO A 55 -28.41 -0.92 -7.58
CA PRO A 55 -29.48 -1.46 -8.40
C PRO A 55 -29.72 -2.92 -7.97
N THR A 56 -30.96 -3.19 -7.61
CA THR A 56 -31.47 -4.42 -7.01
C THR A 56 -30.97 -5.65 -7.78
N ALA A 57 -30.38 -6.58 -7.03
CA ALA A 57 -30.03 -7.90 -7.51
C ALA A 57 -31.25 -8.53 -8.20
N ARG A 58 -31.14 -8.82 -9.50
CA ARG A 58 -32.14 -9.61 -10.21
C ARG A 58 -32.08 -11.04 -9.68
N THR A 59 -33.02 -11.41 -8.83
CA THR A 59 -33.30 -12.81 -8.51
C THR A 59 -33.81 -13.49 -9.78
N ILE A 60 -32.99 -14.36 -10.36
CA ILE A 60 -33.41 -15.21 -11.48
C ILE A 60 -34.13 -16.40 -10.86
N GLU A 61 -35.47 -16.39 -10.86
CA GLU A 61 -36.27 -17.56 -10.53
C GLU A 61 -36.25 -18.53 -11.72
N ILE A 62 -35.55 -19.66 -11.56
CA ILE A 62 -35.63 -20.77 -12.51
C ILE A 62 -36.67 -21.74 -11.98
N SER A 63 -37.90 -21.60 -12.48
CA SER A 63 -38.95 -22.60 -12.37
C SER A 63 -38.68 -23.69 -13.41
N THR A 64 -38.34 -24.91 -13.00
CA THR A 64 -38.62 -26.11 -13.81
C THR A 64 -38.88 -27.33 -12.91
N VAL A 65 -40.04 -27.89 -13.16
CA VAL A 65 -40.76 -29.02 -12.56
C VAL A 65 -40.07 -30.38 -12.82
N ASP A 66 -40.14 -31.27 -11.83
CA ASP A 66 -40.05 -32.75 -11.87
C ASP A 66 -39.06 -33.41 -12.85
N GLN A 67 -37.77 -33.42 -12.51
CA GLN A 67 -36.82 -34.37 -13.10
C GLN A 67 -35.94 -35.02 -12.00
N PRO A 68 -35.81 -36.36 -11.95
CA PRO A 68 -35.00 -37.02 -10.94
C PRO A 68 -33.52 -36.66 -11.15
N LEU A 69 -32.89 -36.16 -10.09
CA LEU A 69 -31.53 -35.62 -10.10
C LEU A 69 -30.50 -36.67 -10.57
N PRO A 70 -29.63 -36.35 -11.57
CA PRO A 70 -28.45 -37.15 -11.85
C PRO A 70 -27.45 -37.07 -10.68
N PRO A 71 -26.54 -38.06 -10.51
CA PRO A 71 -25.59 -38.08 -9.40
C PRO A 71 -24.78 -36.79 -9.33
N PRO A 72 -24.41 -36.32 -8.12
CA PRO A 72 -23.80 -35.01 -7.93
C PRO A 72 -22.50 -34.92 -8.72
N ILE A 73 -22.54 -34.20 -9.84
CA ILE A 73 -21.35 -33.67 -10.50
C ILE A 73 -20.74 -32.73 -9.48
N VAL A 74 -19.60 -33.12 -8.89
CA VAL A 74 -18.82 -32.24 -8.00
C VAL A 74 -18.57 -30.96 -8.79
N PRO A 75 -19.14 -29.81 -8.39
CA PRO A 75 -18.83 -28.57 -9.06
C PRO A 75 -17.35 -28.32 -8.82
N LEU A 76 -16.55 -28.23 -9.89
CA LEU A 76 -15.24 -27.59 -9.80
C LEU A 76 -15.45 -26.24 -9.10
N PRO A 77 -14.63 -25.89 -8.10
CA PRO A 77 -14.77 -24.61 -7.42
C PRO A 77 -14.80 -23.49 -8.48
N PRO A 78 -15.65 -22.46 -8.31
CA PRO A 78 -15.65 -21.33 -9.23
C PRO A 78 -14.21 -20.80 -9.33
N PRO A 79 -13.76 -20.36 -10.52
CA PRO A 79 -12.43 -19.78 -10.66
C PRO A 79 -12.30 -18.66 -9.63
N ILE A 80 -11.40 -18.85 -8.66
CA ILE A 80 -11.06 -17.82 -7.68
C ILE A 80 -10.72 -16.59 -8.50
N MET A 81 -11.46 -15.49 -8.32
CA MET A 81 -11.08 -14.21 -8.90
C MET A 81 -9.70 -13.85 -8.34
N GLN A 82 -8.65 -14.18 -9.08
CA GLN A 82 -7.31 -13.74 -8.76
C GLN A 82 -7.23 -12.30 -9.26
N PHE A 83 -7.43 -11.35 -8.34
CA PHE A 83 -7.03 -9.98 -8.60
C PHE A 83 -5.55 -10.01 -9.04
N PRO A 84 -5.16 -9.24 -10.08
CA PRO A 84 -3.77 -9.14 -10.44
C PRO A 84 -2.96 -8.78 -9.19
N ARG A 85 -1.86 -9.51 -8.95
CA ARG A 85 -0.93 -9.10 -7.88
C ARG A 85 -0.36 -7.74 -8.28
N GLU A 86 -0.26 -6.80 -7.35
CA GLU A 86 0.45 -5.55 -7.61
C GLU A 86 1.86 -5.86 -8.14
N GLN A 87 2.20 -5.29 -9.30
CA GLN A 87 3.52 -5.45 -9.89
C GLN A 87 4.22 -4.09 -9.95
N TRP A 88 5.49 -4.08 -9.55
CA TRP A 88 6.32 -2.87 -9.54
C TRP A 88 7.57 -3.10 -10.36
N ILE A 89 7.84 -2.22 -11.32
CA ILE A 89 9.15 -2.15 -11.99
C ILE A 89 10.04 -1.25 -11.14
N THR A 90 11.24 -1.71 -10.82
CA THR A 90 12.26 -0.90 -10.12
C THR A 90 13.32 -0.43 -11.10
N TYR A 91 13.53 0.89 -11.18
CA TYR A 91 14.60 1.48 -11.97
C TYR A 91 15.82 1.74 -11.08
N PRO A 92 16.92 0.99 -11.20
CA PRO A 92 18.01 0.99 -10.21
C PRO A 92 18.60 2.38 -9.94
N HIS A 93 18.83 3.19 -10.97
CA HIS A 93 19.37 4.54 -10.80
C HIS A 93 18.39 5.49 -10.13
N LYS A 94 17.11 5.48 -10.54
CA LYS A 94 16.08 6.32 -9.90
C LYS A 94 15.90 5.91 -8.44
N ARG A 95 15.91 4.61 -8.17
CA ARG A 95 15.81 4.04 -6.83
C ARG A 95 16.97 4.48 -5.95
N THR A 96 18.20 4.39 -6.46
CA THR A 96 19.41 4.84 -5.76
C THR A 96 19.29 6.31 -5.36
N ILE A 97 18.91 7.19 -6.30
CA ILE A 97 18.75 8.62 -6.03
C ILE A 97 17.66 8.87 -4.98
N SER A 98 16.49 8.24 -5.11
CA SER A 98 15.41 8.36 -4.13
C SER A 98 15.84 7.94 -2.74
N LEU A 99 16.59 6.85 -2.62
CA LEU A 99 17.09 6.35 -1.33
C LEU A 99 18.18 7.24 -0.74
N LEU A 100 19.09 7.80 -1.54
CA LEU A 100 20.09 8.75 -1.05
C LEU A 100 19.44 10.02 -0.50
N ILE A 101 18.39 10.51 -1.17
CA ILE A 101 17.61 11.66 -0.68
C ILE A 101 16.91 11.29 0.64
N ALA A 102 16.22 10.14 0.68
CA ALA A 102 15.53 9.68 1.87
C ALA A 102 16.49 9.45 3.06
N ASP A 103 17.64 8.82 2.84
CA ASP A 103 18.67 8.58 3.86
C ASP A 103 19.13 9.89 4.49
N ARG A 104 19.31 10.93 3.66
CA ARG A 104 19.69 12.26 4.14
C ARG A 104 18.55 12.96 4.88
N MET A 105 17.31 12.80 4.45
CA MET A 105 16.16 13.35 5.14
C MET A 105 15.92 12.66 6.49
N ILE A 106 16.23 11.37 6.61
CA ILE A 106 16.16 10.63 7.89
C ILE A 106 17.19 11.18 8.90
N ASP A 107 18.36 11.67 8.46
CA ASP A 107 19.29 12.37 9.36
C ASP A 107 18.68 13.62 9.98
N LEU A 108 17.73 14.25 9.28
CA LEU A 108 17.08 15.51 9.67
C LEU A 108 15.66 15.28 10.22
N TRP A 109 15.31 14.04 10.55
CA TRP A 109 13.93 13.61 10.81
C TRP A 109 13.16 14.50 11.80
N ASP A 110 13.83 14.94 12.87
CA ASP A 110 13.21 15.69 13.95
C ASP A 110 12.99 17.18 13.58
N ASP A 111 13.69 17.66 12.53
CA ASP A 111 13.52 19.00 11.95
C ASP A 111 12.50 19.03 10.80
N LEU A 112 12.04 17.86 10.34
CA LEU A 112 11.07 17.75 9.24
C LEU A 112 9.64 18.02 9.71
N THR A 113 8.85 18.65 8.86
CA THR A 113 7.40 18.70 9.05
C THR A 113 6.78 17.31 8.85
N THR A 114 5.56 17.08 9.37
CA THR A 114 4.82 15.82 9.16
C THR A 114 4.62 15.49 7.68
N GLU A 115 4.39 16.51 6.84
CA GLU A 115 4.27 16.33 5.40
C GLU A 115 5.60 15.86 4.78
N GLN A 116 6.72 16.45 5.19
CA GLN A 116 8.04 16.04 4.74
C GLN A 116 8.40 14.63 5.22
N GLN A 117 8.02 14.25 6.44
CA GLN A 117 8.17 12.88 6.94
C GLN A 117 7.36 11.88 6.10
N ALA A 118 6.13 12.24 5.70
CA ALA A 118 5.33 11.44 4.79
C ALA A 118 5.98 11.31 3.39
N GLN A 119 6.60 12.38 2.88
CA GLN A 119 7.36 12.35 1.63
C GLN A 119 8.59 11.42 1.72
N VAL A 120 9.27 11.36 2.88
CA VAL A 120 10.34 10.36 3.12
C VAL A 120 9.76 8.95 2.99
N GLY A 121 8.63 8.68 3.64
CA GLY A 121 7.94 7.39 3.51
C GLY A 121 7.62 7.03 2.06
N TYR A 122 7.12 8.00 1.29
CA TYR A 122 6.87 7.81 -0.14
C TYR A 122 8.15 7.46 -0.92
N LEU A 123 9.26 8.17 -0.69
CA LEU A 123 10.53 7.88 -1.35
C LEU A 123 11.08 6.50 -0.98
N VAL A 124 10.98 6.10 0.29
CA VAL A 124 11.43 4.78 0.77
C VAL A 124 10.59 3.67 0.15
N LEU A 125 9.27 3.80 0.07
CA LEU A 125 8.40 2.73 -0.41
C LEU A 125 8.31 2.65 -1.95
N TYR A 126 8.18 3.82 -2.59
CA TYR A 126 7.81 3.93 -4.01
C TYR A 126 8.84 4.68 -4.86
N GLY A 127 9.77 5.42 -4.25
CA GLY A 127 10.77 6.19 -5.00
C GLY A 127 11.56 5.30 -5.96
N GLY A 128 11.56 5.64 -7.24
CA GLY A 128 12.22 4.87 -8.30
C GLY A 128 11.52 3.57 -8.71
N ARG A 129 10.28 3.34 -8.24
CA ARG A 129 9.42 2.23 -8.64
C ARG A 129 8.22 2.76 -9.44
N GLU A 130 7.75 1.96 -10.39
CA GLU A 130 6.58 2.28 -11.22
C GLU A 130 5.59 1.14 -11.14
N HIS A 131 4.33 1.47 -10.88
CA HIS A 131 3.24 0.51 -10.76
C HIS A 131 2.82 0.04 -12.15
N VAL A 132 2.67 -1.28 -12.31
CA VAL A 132 2.29 -1.91 -13.56
C VAL A 132 1.11 -2.84 -13.27
N ALA A 133 -0.09 -2.40 -13.67
CA ALA A 133 -1.40 -3.04 -13.53
C ALA A 133 -2.15 -2.76 -12.22
#